data_AF-A0A8J1W2W1-F1
#
_entry.id   AF-A0A8J1W2W1-F1
#
_cell.length_a   1.000
_cell.length_b   1.000
_cell.length_c   1.000
_cell.angle_alpha   90.00
_cell.angle_beta   90.00
_cell.angle_gamma   90.00
#
_symmetry.space_group_name_H-M   'P 1'
#
loop_
_entity.id
_entity.type
_entity.pdbx_description
1 polymer ?
#
loop_
_entity_poly.entity_id
_entity_poly.type
_entity_poly.pdbx_seq_one_letter_code
_entity_poly.pdbx_strand_id
1 'polypeptide(L)'
;MSGAPQMPPASVKPPTIRVSSLHEGQEVHAFHRYCQDPNGNYFMVDHKTMGSMHPSMGRTDGWTRAIIVQNWDATGYDINVQESWPLVRWQHPLWYDRRGRRLDTSQPGHVTQRVPAEQIRTFQNPEEATQRPNLSILSVRWGGAQVVDPVTEGVGGWGVIGSTCSDNYINSFETQVFNTCGPTYEIFSCFIQNSSELHKLKSPLIRHQLRGKFVGAQYYLWPIGFDDGHEYPGYVEREELFALIMYHECAGVPTRFPHNSHLYRMFASKEWTAAQCLNPQLRTPLTTKVPRALIAQNPERAAAQAYDALNAMSQARTSIFQFPEYTTPKMITQGVAKLGWSWEALDVRKWTNQESLQNALVDLGEQQGSHMEYVFVQEWVEFDVEIRNYVVLPDLRNPPSCLPKGAVCTMFQEETQNGGFTNFTRFGREECAARIFKGDNAAFDSCTAQINALIYKWLFAIRAECAEPPVFVRFDMLCKYRGNGVCEVMTGELTELGGCFLGWQEGPQIVFNAIIDSYFGRLSASCLPQLNGKNGGANPVATGPGISMNGLVSTQGPTNKVAPPPGEQNNQKPPPPQQQQNETNGTVPQNNVPSPQANGNHASQPHQ
;
A
#
# COMPACT_ATOMS: atom_id res chain seq x y z
N MET A 1 4.52 19.52 -18.93
CA MET A 1 3.31 19.60 -18.09
C MET A 1 2.24 18.74 -18.75
N SER A 2 2.16 17.46 -18.40
CA SER A 2 1.10 16.56 -18.85
C SER A 2 -0.08 16.69 -17.90
N GLY A 3 -1.27 16.95 -18.43
CA GLY A 3 -2.50 17.07 -17.64
C GLY A 3 -2.82 15.75 -16.96
N ALA A 4 -2.87 15.75 -15.62
CA ALA A 4 -3.37 14.62 -14.85
C ALA A 4 -4.87 14.43 -15.17
N PRO A 5 -5.34 13.19 -15.37
CA PRO A 5 -6.74 12.93 -15.65
C PRO A 5 -7.61 13.28 -14.43
N GLN A 6 -8.56 14.20 -14.61
CA GLN A 6 -9.58 14.52 -13.61
C GLN A 6 -10.67 13.46 -13.64
N MET A 7 -10.77 12.66 -12.58
CA MET A 7 -11.95 11.85 -12.29
C MET A 7 -12.92 12.64 -11.39
N PRO A 8 -14.25 12.57 -11.62
CA PRO A 8 -15.21 13.31 -10.79
C PRO A 8 -15.37 12.62 -9.42
N PRO A 9 -15.17 13.33 -8.30
CA PRO A 9 -15.34 12.74 -6.97
C PRO A 9 -16.83 12.62 -6.59
N ALA A 10 -17.13 11.68 -5.67
CA ALA A 10 -18.34 11.70 -4.85
C ALA A 10 -18.57 13.11 -4.29
N SER A 11 -19.83 13.54 -4.10
CA SER A 11 -20.23 14.93 -3.82
C SER A 11 -19.67 15.50 -2.50
N VAL A 12 -18.38 15.77 -2.46
CA VAL A 12 -17.72 16.60 -1.47
C VAL A 12 -18.24 18.01 -1.71
N LYS A 13 -18.87 18.62 -0.69
CA LYS A 13 -19.23 20.03 -0.79
C LYS A 13 -17.96 20.81 -1.09
N PRO A 14 -17.85 21.51 -2.22
CA PRO A 14 -16.67 22.30 -2.52
C PRO A 14 -16.45 23.30 -1.39
N PRO A 15 -15.19 23.56 -1.00
CA PRO A 15 -14.92 24.51 0.06
C PRO A 15 -15.52 25.87 -0.32
N THR A 16 -16.22 26.50 0.62
CA THR A 16 -17.03 27.68 0.31
C THR A 16 -16.14 28.91 0.16
N ILE A 17 -16.35 29.67 -0.91
CA ILE A 17 -15.73 30.99 -1.10
C ILE A 17 -16.27 31.93 -0.01
N ARG A 18 -15.38 32.52 0.78
CA ARG A 18 -15.74 33.41 1.90
C ARG A 18 -15.43 34.89 1.65
N VAL A 19 -14.94 35.21 0.45
CA VAL A 19 -14.56 36.57 0.05
C VAL A 19 -15.31 36.93 -1.23
N SER A 20 -15.97 38.09 -1.23
CA SER A 20 -16.70 38.60 -2.41
C SER A 20 -15.82 39.43 -3.33
N SER A 21 -14.92 40.21 -2.74
CA SER A 21 -13.98 41.07 -3.45
C SER A 21 -12.70 41.23 -2.62
N LEU A 22 -11.60 41.50 -3.30
CA LEU A 22 -10.27 41.68 -2.73
C LEU A 22 -9.60 42.86 -3.42
N HIS A 23 -8.98 43.75 -2.64
CA HIS A 23 -8.33 44.95 -3.16
C HIS A 23 -6.82 44.80 -3.22
N GLU A 24 -6.19 45.38 -4.23
CA GLU A 24 -4.73 45.46 -4.30
C GLU A 24 -4.15 46.08 -3.01
N GLY A 25 -3.08 45.49 -2.49
CA GLY A 25 -2.44 45.89 -1.23
C GLY A 25 -3.15 45.39 0.03
N GLN A 26 -4.34 44.79 -0.08
CA GLN A 26 -5.05 44.21 1.05
C GLN A 26 -4.27 43.05 1.65
N GLU A 27 -4.03 43.09 2.96
CA GLU A 27 -3.50 41.94 3.68
C GLU A 27 -4.59 40.87 3.83
N VAL A 28 -4.20 39.62 3.61
CA VAL A 28 -5.05 38.43 3.75
C VAL A 28 -4.28 37.28 4.40
N HIS A 29 -5.02 36.31 4.93
CA HIS A 29 -4.50 34.98 5.14
C HIS A 29 -4.75 34.14 3.89
N ALA A 30 -3.71 33.45 3.42
CA ALA A 30 -3.80 32.51 2.31
C ALA A 30 -3.32 31.14 2.77
N PHE A 31 -4.02 30.08 2.36
CA PHE A 31 -3.66 28.71 2.69
C PHE A 31 -2.62 28.23 1.68
N HIS A 32 -1.40 27.98 2.13
CA HIS A 32 -0.35 27.43 1.29
C HIS A 32 -0.56 25.92 1.13
N ARG A 33 -0.35 25.41 -0.09
CA ARG A 33 -0.34 23.98 -0.41
C ARG A 33 0.89 23.64 -1.22
N TYR A 34 1.72 22.73 -0.69
CA TYR A 34 3.00 22.36 -1.30
C TYR A 34 2.84 21.81 -2.71
N CYS A 35 1.84 20.95 -2.91
CA CYS A 35 1.56 20.33 -4.21
C CYS A 35 1.01 21.32 -5.27
N GLN A 36 0.69 22.56 -4.89
CA GLN A 36 0.18 23.60 -5.80
C GLN A 36 1.22 24.67 -6.13
N ASP A 37 2.43 24.61 -5.55
CA ASP A 37 3.45 25.63 -5.76
C ASP A 37 4.11 25.50 -7.15
N PRO A 38 3.87 26.46 -8.07
CA PRO A 38 4.45 26.41 -9.41
C PRO A 38 5.96 26.64 -9.42
N ASN A 39 6.55 27.16 -8.34
CA ASN A 39 7.96 27.58 -8.30
C ASN A 39 8.93 26.44 -7.96
N GLY A 40 8.43 25.22 -7.70
CA GLY A 40 9.29 24.05 -7.46
C GLY A 40 9.16 23.45 -6.07
N ASN A 41 7.95 23.48 -5.51
CA ASN A 41 7.59 22.88 -4.23
C ASN A 41 8.47 23.40 -3.07
N TYR A 42 8.26 24.67 -2.71
CA TYR A 42 8.82 25.29 -1.51
C TYR A 42 7.87 25.15 -0.31
N PHE A 43 8.44 25.08 0.89
CA PHE A 43 7.71 25.00 2.15
C PHE A 43 8.20 26.04 3.15
N MET A 44 7.35 26.37 4.11
CA MET A 44 7.61 27.40 5.11
C MET A 44 8.41 26.84 6.28
N VAL A 45 9.45 27.55 6.71
CA VAL A 45 10.20 27.22 7.93
C VAL A 45 10.19 28.37 8.93
N ASP A 46 10.20 28.06 10.22
CA ASP A 46 10.27 29.07 11.28
C ASP A 46 11.70 29.56 11.53
N HIS A 47 12.70 28.70 11.26
CA HIS A 47 14.11 29.02 11.43
C HIS A 47 14.93 28.53 10.23
N LYS A 48 15.96 29.30 9.83
CA LYS A 48 16.80 29.01 8.65
C LYS A 48 17.40 27.60 8.70
N THR A 49 17.83 27.14 9.87
CA THR A 49 18.43 25.82 10.06
C THR A 49 17.47 24.67 9.79
N MET A 50 16.16 24.87 9.95
CA MET A 50 15.18 23.83 9.64
C MET A 50 15.08 23.58 8.14
N GLY A 51 15.32 24.60 7.31
CA GLY A 51 15.33 24.47 5.86
C GLY A 51 16.70 24.09 5.32
N SER A 52 17.78 24.67 5.85
CA SER A 52 19.13 24.52 5.29
C SER A 52 19.91 23.28 5.73
N MET A 53 19.43 22.57 6.77
CA MET A 53 20.05 21.34 7.26
C MET A 53 19.16 20.14 6.98
N HIS A 54 19.77 18.97 6.83
CA HIS A 54 19.06 17.71 6.66
C HIS A 54 18.96 16.89 7.96
N PRO A 55 17.79 16.30 8.27
CA PRO A 55 16.57 16.36 7.46
C PRO A 55 15.94 17.76 7.51
N SER A 56 15.49 18.24 6.35
CA SER A 56 14.86 19.56 6.28
C SER A 56 13.40 19.43 6.70
N MET A 57 12.91 20.41 7.45
CA MET A 57 11.61 20.33 8.12
C MET A 57 10.86 21.63 8.05
N GLY A 58 9.55 21.56 7.85
CA GLY A 58 8.70 22.74 7.87
C GLY A 58 7.26 22.46 7.46
N ARG A 59 6.48 23.52 7.35
CA ARG A 59 5.06 23.45 7.01
C ARG A 59 4.90 23.44 5.49
N THR A 60 4.46 22.30 4.95
CA THR A 60 4.12 22.14 3.54
C THR A 60 2.71 22.64 3.25
N ASP A 61 1.77 22.42 4.16
CA ASP A 61 0.39 22.91 4.02
C ASP A 61 -0.06 23.67 5.27
N GLY A 62 -0.73 24.80 5.07
CA GLY A 62 -1.37 25.56 6.14
C GLY A 62 -1.46 27.06 5.89
N TRP A 63 -2.18 27.75 6.78
CA TRP A 63 -2.35 29.20 6.70
C TRP A 63 -1.05 29.97 6.92
N THR A 64 -0.87 31.03 6.11
CA THR A 64 0.17 32.04 6.26
C THR A 64 -0.33 33.41 5.79
N ARG A 65 0.47 34.46 5.97
CA ARG A 65 0.12 35.83 5.57
C ARG A 65 0.49 36.10 4.11
N ALA A 66 -0.34 36.85 3.41
CA ALA A 66 -0.09 37.32 2.06
C ALA A 66 -0.71 38.70 1.80
N ILE A 67 -0.33 39.33 0.70
CA ILE A 67 -0.91 40.58 0.19
C ILE A 67 -1.53 40.33 -1.18
N ILE A 68 -2.70 40.88 -1.44
CA ILE A 68 -3.34 40.85 -2.76
C ILE A 68 -2.57 41.75 -3.73
N VAL A 69 -2.16 41.20 -4.87
CA VAL A 69 -1.32 41.89 -5.87
C VAL A 69 -2.15 42.65 -6.90
N GLN A 70 -3.39 42.24 -7.11
CA GLN A 70 -4.31 42.91 -8.05
C GLN A 70 -5.75 42.81 -7.53
N ASN A 71 -6.57 43.81 -7.83
CA ASN A 71 -8.00 43.76 -7.51
C ASN A 71 -8.62 42.47 -8.07
N TRP A 72 -9.50 41.85 -7.29
CA TRP A 72 -10.16 40.60 -7.66
C TRP A 72 -11.62 40.60 -7.18
N ASP A 73 -12.50 39.98 -7.95
CA ASP A 73 -13.93 39.89 -7.67
C ASP A 73 -14.43 38.46 -7.90
N ALA A 74 -15.27 37.97 -6.99
CA ALA A 74 -15.77 36.61 -7.01
C ALA A 74 -16.71 36.31 -8.19
N THR A 75 -17.30 37.33 -8.82
CA THR A 75 -18.20 37.14 -9.98
C THR A 75 -17.49 36.54 -11.20
N GLY A 76 -16.18 36.75 -11.32
CA GLY A 76 -15.37 36.21 -12.41
C GLY A 76 -14.63 34.91 -12.07
N TYR A 77 -14.89 34.32 -10.91
CA TYR A 77 -14.14 33.17 -10.42
C TYR A 77 -14.57 31.85 -11.08
N ASP A 78 -13.59 31.12 -11.59
CA ASP A 78 -13.74 29.73 -12.02
C ASP A 78 -12.56 28.91 -11.48
N ILE A 79 -12.87 27.91 -10.65
CA ILE A 79 -11.87 27.01 -10.07
C ILE A 79 -11.03 26.31 -11.14
N ASN A 80 -11.54 26.14 -12.36
CA ASN A 80 -10.82 25.48 -13.45
C ASN A 80 -9.95 26.45 -14.29
N VAL A 81 -10.07 27.76 -14.08
CA VAL A 81 -9.33 28.79 -14.81
C VAL A 81 -8.40 29.50 -13.84
N GLN A 82 -7.11 29.13 -13.86
CA GLN A 82 -6.12 29.63 -12.90
C GLN A 82 -6.02 31.17 -12.94
N GLU A 83 -6.17 31.80 -14.10
CA GLU A 83 -6.14 33.25 -14.29
C GLU A 83 -7.28 33.98 -13.57
N SER A 84 -8.38 33.28 -13.29
CA SER A 84 -9.50 33.81 -12.52
C SER A 84 -9.23 33.80 -11.01
N TRP A 85 -8.19 33.12 -10.54
CA TRP A 85 -7.89 33.03 -9.11
C TRP A 85 -7.21 34.32 -8.60
N PRO A 86 -7.44 34.70 -7.33
CA PRO A 86 -6.73 35.81 -6.70
C PRO A 86 -5.20 35.65 -6.81
N LEU A 87 -4.51 36.74 -7.17
CA LEU A 87 -3.06 36.81 -7.19
C LEU A 87 -2.55 37.35 -5.85
N VAL A 88 -1.77 36.54 -5.13
CA VAL A 88 -1.25 36.89 -3.81
C VAL A 88 0.28 36.93 -3.84
N ARG A 89 0.85 37.78 -2.98
CA ARG A 89 2.28 37.81 -2.66
C ARG A 89 2.47 37.34 -1.23
N TRP A 90 3.14 36.21 -1.06
CA TRP A 90 3.44 35.63 0.25
C TRP A 90 4.29 36.58 1.10
N GLN A 91 3.94 36.75 2.38
CA GLN A 91 4.70 37.57 3.33
C GLN A 91 5.69 36.76 4.19
N HIS A 92 5.64 35.42 4.13
CA HIS A 92 6.56 34.58 4.92
C HIS A 92 8.00 34.74 4.41
N PRO A 93 9.01 34.96 5.28
CA PRO A 93 10.37 35.32 4.84
C PRO A 93 11.29 34.13 4.55
N LEU A 94 10.90 32.91 4.94
CA LEU A 94 11.76 31.73 4.92
C LEU A 94 11.07 30.56 4.22
N TRP A 95 11.39 30.42 2.94
CA TRP A 95 10.91 29.34 2.08
C TRP A 95 12.09 28.49 1.62
N TYR A 96 11.95 27.18 1.72
CA TYR A 96 12.97 26.22 1.32
C TYR A 96 12.34 25.11 0.49
N ASP A 97 13.09 24.58 -0.46
CA ASP A 97 12.70 23.34 -1.12
C ASP A 97 13.20 22.12 -0.34
N ARG A 98 12.82 20.92 -0.79
CA ARG A 98 13.28 19.66 -0.17
C ARG A 98 14.78 19.42 -0.24
N ARG A 99 15.55 20.23 -0.98
CA ARG A 99 17.02 20.17 -1.09
C ARG A 99 17.71 21.17 -0.16
N GLY A 100 16.94 21.93 0.62
CA GLY A 100 17.45 22.99 1.47
C GLY A 100 17.90 24.24 0.72
N ARG A 101 17.48 24.41 -0.55
CA ARG A 101 17.69 25.65 -1.29
C ARG A 101 16.66 26.67 -0.84
N ARG A 102 17.12 27.85 -0.47
CA ARG A 102 16.28 28.96 -0.04
C ARG A 102 15.72 29.71 -1.25
N LEU A 103 14.43 30.00 -1.23
CA LEU A 103 13.80 30.91 -2.20
C LEU A 103 14.26 32.35 -1.95
N ASP A 104 14.60 33.08 -3.01
CA ASP A 104 14.88 34.52 -2.92
C ASP A 104 13.57 35.31 -2.81
N THR A 105 13.18 35.64 -1.58
CA THR A 105 11.95 36.41 -1.30
C THR A 105 12.08 37.90 -1.60
N SER A 106 13.27 38.39 -2.00
CA SER A 106 13.44 39.79 -2.41
C SER A 106 12.87 40.06 -3.80
N GLN A 107 12.75 39.02 -4.63
CA GLN A 107 12.17 39.07 -5.97
C GLN A 107 10.65 38.82 -5.88
N PRO A 108 9.79 39.82 -6.14
CA PRO A 108 8.35 39.65 -5.99
C PRO A 108 7.77 38.51 -6.82
N GLY A 109 8.33 38.26 -8.01
CA GLY A 109 7.89 37.17 -8.89
C GLY A 109 8.06 35.77 -8.29
N HIS A 110 9.04 35.55 -7.42
CA HIS A 110 9.28 34.25 -6.78
C HIS A 110 8.30 33.94 -5.65
N VAL A 111 7.72 34.98 -5.04
CA VAL A 111 6.78 34.86 -3.91
C VAL A 111 5.36 35.26 -4.29
N THR A 112 5.07 35.39 -5.59
CA THR A 112 3.75 35.69 -6.10
C THR A 112 3.13 34.42 -6.69
N GLN A 113 1.89 34.12 -6.29
CA GLN A 113 1.18 32.92 -6.72
C GLN A 113 -0.31 33.20 -6.84
N ARG A 114 -0.97 32.51 -7.78
CA ARG A 114 -2.43 32.48 -7.85
C ARG A 114 -2.96 31.40 -6.92
N VAL A 115 -3.88 31.76 -6.04
CA VAL A 115 -4.40 30.89 -4.98
C VAL A 115 -5.92 30.82 -5.09
N PRO A 116 -6.54 29.63 -5.07
CA PRO A 116 -8.00 29.50 -5.14
C PRO A 116 -8.73 30.35 -4.09
N ALA A 117 -9.87 30.92 -4.45
CA ALA A 117 -10.59 31.87 -3.60
C ALA A 117 -11.06 31.26 -2.27
N GLU A 118 -11.37 29.96 -2.27
CA GLU A 118 -11.72 29.23 -1.05
C GLU A 118 -10.55 29.07 -0.06
N GLN A 119 -9.32 29.33 -0.50
CA GLN A 119 -8.08 29.31 0.29
C GLN A 119 -7.68 30.71 0.80
N ILE A 120 -8.57 31.71 0.72
CA ILE A 120 -8.30 33.09 1.20
C ILE A 120 -9.27 33.50 2.31
N ARG A 121 -8.74 34.14 3.36
CA ARG A 121 -9.53 34.79 4.43
C ARG A 121 -9.04 36.22 4.61
N THR A 122 -9.97 37.15 4.85
CA THR A 122 -9.61 38.53 5.20
C THR A 122 -9.13 38.60 6.65
N PHE A 123 -8.29 39.56 6.98
CA PHE A 123 -7.85 39.78 8.37
C PHE A 123 -8.99 40.16 9.31
N GLN A 124 -10.05 40.78 8.78
CA GLN A 124 -11.23 41.16 9.55
C GLN A 124 -12.12 39.95 9.90
N ASN A 125 -12.00 38.84 9.17
CA ASN A 125 -12.69 37.59 9.47
C ASN A 125 -11.71 36.40 9.38
N PRO A 126 -10.76 36.31 10.33
CA PRO A 126 -9.67 35.35 10.25
C PRO A 126 -10.03 34.03 10.93
N GLU A 127 -11.31 33.78 11.24
CA GLU A 127 -11.74 32.72 12.17
C GLU A 127 -11.04 31.40 11.88
N GLU A 128 -11.06 30.92 10.64
CA GLU A 128 -10.41 29.66 10.26
C GLU A 128 -8.87 29.75 10.24
N ALA A 129 -8.31 30.87 9.81
CA ALA A 129 -6.87 31.06 9.63
C ALA A 129 -6.09 31.25 10.94
N THR A 130 -6.77 31.72 11.98
CA THR A 130 -6.20 31.98 13.31
C THR A 130 -6.57 30.90 14.33
N GLN A 131 -7.56 30.07 14.02
CA GLN A 131 -7.94 28.94 14.86
C GLN A 131 -6.86 27.86 14.86
N ARG A 132 -6.86 27.10 15.96
CA ARG A 132 -6.12 25.85 16.05
C ARG A 132 -6.58 24.92 14.91
N PRO A 133 -5.66 24.36 14.09
CA PRO A 133 -6.03 23.43 13.03
C PRO A 133 -6.87 22.29 13.60
N ASN A 134 -7.84 21.81 12.81
CA ASN A 134 -8.56 20.61 13.18
C ASN A 134 -7.63 19.39 13.14
N LEU A 135 -6.74 19.31 12.14
CA LEU A 135 -5.83 18.21 11.92
C LEU A 135 -4.40 18.71 11.68
N SER A 136 -3.41 18.12 12.37
CA SER A 136 -1.99 18.25 12.00
C SER A 136 -1.43 16.89 11.59
N ILE A 137 -0.87 16.84 10.38
CA ILE A 137 -0.23 15.64 9.84
C ILE A 137 1.28 15.85 9.88
N LEU A 138 2.00 14.94 10.52
CA LEU A 138 3.43 14.79 10.30
C LEU A 138 3.64 13.92 9.06
N SER A 139 4.49 14.36 8.13
CA SER A 139 4.80 13.60 6.93
C SER A 139 6.30 13.43 6.75
N VAL A 140 6.79 12.21 6.90
CA VAL A 140 8.19 11.85 6.66
C VAL A 140 8.32 11.36 5.23
N ARG A 141 9.15 12.02 4.42
CA ARG A 141 9.25 11.81 2.97
C ARG A 141 10.70 11.78 2.51
N TRP A 142 10.92 11.21 1.34
CA TRP A 142 12.21 11.27 0.67
C TRP A 142 12.57 12.70 0.20
N GLY A 143 13.79 13.11 0.51
CA GLY A 143 14.41 14.40 0.20
C GLY A 143 15.82 14.27 -0.37
N GLY A 144 16.26 13.07 -0.78
CA GLY A 144 17.57 12.78 -1.37
C GLY A 144 17.64 13.08 -2.88
N ALA A 145 18.84 13.34 -3.41
CA ALA A 145 19.09 14.01 -4.71
C ALA A 145 18.34 13.42 -5.92
N GLN A 146 18.13 12.11 -5.94
CA GLN A 146 17.31 11.43 -6.93
C GLN A 146 15.83 11.44 -6.49
N VAL A 147 14.95 11.83 -7.38
CA VAL A 147 13.50 11.78 -7.12
C VAL A 147 13.03 10.32 -7.14
N VAL A 148 12.06 10.00 -6.29
CA VAL A 148 11.37 8.70 -6.39
C VAL A 148 10.55 8.71 -7.67
N ASP A 149 10.95 7.87 -8.63
CA ASP A 149 10.18 7.69 -9.85
C ASP A 149 8.78 7.20 -9.48
N PRO A 150 7.69 7.85 -9.94
CA PRO A 150 6.38 7.24 -9.87
C PRO A 150 6.42 6.00 -10.75
N VAL A 151 6.69 4.84 -10.13
CA VAL A 151 6.66 3.53 -10.80
C VAL A 151 5.25 3.33 -11.35
N THR A 152 5.00 3.79 -12.57
CA THR A 152 3.71 3.67 -13.25
C THR A 152 3.64 2.30 -13.92
N GLU A 153 2.51 1.96 -14.55
CA GLU A 153 2.22 0.60 -15.00
C GLU A 153 3.35 -0.02 -15.87
N GLY A 154 3.73 -1.27 -15.57
CA GLY A 154 4.73 -2.03 -16.31
C GLY A 154 5.94 -2.48 -15.49
N VAL A 155 6.25 -1.82 -14.37
CA VAL A 155 7.39 -2.20 -13.50
C VAL A 155 6.96 -2.62 -12.08
N GLY A 156 5.96 -1.95 -11.48
CA GLY A 156 5.41 -2.33 -10.16
C GLY A 156 3.88 -2.38 -10.08
N GLY A 157 3.21 -1.95 -11.16
CA GLY A 157 1.75 -1.99 -11.28
C GLY A 157 0.98 -0.99 -10.40
N TRP A 158 1.63 0.08 -9.92
CA TRP A 158 1.03 1.04 -8.99
C TRP A 158 -0.08 1.94 -9.58
N GLY A 159 -0.38 1.80 -10.88
CA GLY A 159 -1.38 2.60 -11.56
C GLY A 159 -0.94 4.05 -11.75
N VAL A 160 -1.91 4.92 -12.03
CA VAL A 160 -1.65 6.33 -12.39
C VAL A 160 -1.10 7.15 -11.21
N ILE A 161 -1.43 6.76 -9.97
CA ILE A 161 -1.00 7.51 -8.78
C ILE A 161 0.45 7.21 -8.36
N GLY A 162 1.08 6.16 -8.90
CA GLY A 162 2.46 5.78 -8.61
C GLY A 162 2.67 5.13 -7.24
N SER A 163 3.94 4.87 -6.93
CA SER A 163 4.39 4.27 -5.68
C SER A 163 4.14 5.17 -4.47
N THR A 164 4.01 4.58 -3.28
CA THR A 164 3.72 5.31 -2.04
C THR A 164 4.74 6.38 -1.68
N CYS A 165 6.00 6.19 -2.08
CA CYS A 165 7.09 7.14 -1.83
C CYS A 165 7.16 8.26 -2.89
N SER A 166 6.37 8.18 -3.96
CA SER A 166 6.38 9.17 -5.04
C SER A 166 5.57 10.42 -4.70
N ASP A 167 5.97 11.56 -5.26
CA ASP A 167 5.23 12.82 -5.10
C ASP A 167 3.79 12.69 -5.64
N ASN A 168 3.56 11.89 -6.69
CA ASN A 168 2.23 11.69 -7.26
C ASN A 168 1.25 11.11 -6.23
N TYR A 169 1.68 10.07 -5.51
CA TYR A 169 0.86 9.44 -4.47
C TYR A 169 0.59 10.42 -3.33
N ILE A 170 1.65 11.07 -2.84
CA ILE A 170 1.59 11.98 -1.69
C ILE A 170 0.70 13.19 -2.01
N ASN A 171 0.91 13.84 -3.17
CA ASN A 171 0.12 14.99 -3.60
C ASN A 171 -1.35 14.64 -3.84
N SER A 172 -1.62 13.42 -4.32
CA SER A 172 -2.99 12.92 -4.49
C SER A 172 -3.68 12.74 -3.12
N PHE A 173 -2.97 12.17 -2.15
CA PHE A 173 -3.46 12.07 -0.77
C PHE A 173 -3.71 13.44 -0.16
N GLU A 174 -2.75 14.38 -0.25
CA GLU A 174 -2.91 15.75 0.26
C GLU A 174 -4.09 16.49 -0.37
N THR A 175 -4.32 16.26 -1.67
CA THR A 175 -5.51 16.78 -2.36
C THR A 175 -6.79 16.18 -1.79
N GLN A 176 -6.80 14.90 -1.46
CA GLN A 176 -7.95 14.29 -0.79
C GLN A 176 -8.15 14.83 0.65
N VAL A 177 -7.06 15.13 1.37
CA VAL A 177 -7.12 15.82 2.68
C VAL A 177 -7.77 17.18 2.52
N PHE A 178 -7.33 17.99 1.55
CA PHE A 178 -7.91 19.31 1.30
C PHE A 178 -9.39 19.23 0.92
N ASN A 179 -9.76 18.29 0.04
CA ASN A 179 -11.15 18.09 -0.34
C ASN A 179 -12.02 17.73 0.88
N THR A 180 -11.51 16.88 1.78
CA THR A 180 -12.28 16.37 2.92
C THR A 180 -12.34 17.36 4.08
N CYS A 181 -11.22 17.99 4.41
CA CYS A 181 -11.07 18.85 5.58
C CYS A 181 -11.24 20.33 5.27
N GLY A 182 -11.23 20.74 4.00
CA GLY A 182 -11.03 22.14 3.63
C GLY A 182 -9.68 22.66 4.13
N PRO A 183 -9.46 23.99 4.15
CA PRO A 183 -8.24 24.58 4.67
C PRO A 183 -8.20 24.63 6.22
N THR A 184 -8.67 23.58 6.90
CA THR A 184 -8.67 23.47 8.38
C THR A 184 -7.56 22.57 8.94
N TYR A 185 -6.63 22.13 8.09
CA TYR A 185 -5.51 21.27 8.49
C TYR A 185 -4.15 21.97 8.33
N GLU A 186 -3.11 21.36 8.87
CA GLU A 186 -1.72 21.67 8.52
C GLU A 186 -0.95 20.37 8.26
N ILE A 187 0.07 20.45 7.39
CA ILE A 187 1.03 19.37 7.19
C ILE A 187 2.41 19.89 7.52
N PHE A 188 3.07 19.21 8.45
CA PHE A 188 4.46 19.42 8.81
C PHE A 188 5.28 18.29 8.20
N SER A 189 6.15 18.60 7.25
CA SER A 189 6.92 17.60 6.52
C SER A 189 8.38 17.57 6.97
N CYS A 190 8.96 16.37 6.95
CA CYS A 190 10.37 16.09 7.20
C CYS A 190 10.93 15.40 5.95
N PHE A 191 11.93 16.00 5.31
CA PHE A 191 12.58 15.49 4.10
C PHE A 191 13.94 14.87 4.45
N ILE A 192 14.00 13.54 4.39
CA ILE A 192 15.19 12.75 4.75
C ILE A 192 15.94 12.29 3.49
N GLN A 193 17.26 12.21 3.54
CA GLN A 193 18.09 11.79 2.40
C GLN A 193 18.66 10.37 2.55
N ASN A 194 18.61 9.83 3.77
CA ASN A 194 19.15 8.54 4.16
C ASN A 194 18.62 8.18 5.56
N SER A 195 18.75 6.93 5.95
CA SER A 195 18.36 6.36 7.25
C SER A 195 19.09 7.02 8.42
N SER A 196 20.35 7.42 8.25
CA SER A 196 21.09 8.15 9.30
C SER A 196 20.47 9.51 9.66
N GLU A 197 19.51 10.01 8.91
CA GLU A 197 18.78 11.23 9.28
C GLU A 197 17.56 10.97 10.15
N LEU A 198 17.04 9.75 10.17
CA LEU A 198 15.81 9.40 10.89
C LEU A 198 15.97 9.63 12.40
N HIS A 199 17.11 9.25 12.99
CA HIS A 199 17.37 9.48 14.43
C HIS A 199 17.48 10.96 14.83
N LYS A 200 17.64 11.88 13.87
CA LYS A 200 17.70 13.33 14.11
C LYS A 200 16.30 13.91 14.38
N LEU A 201 15.24 13.22 13.94
CA LEU A 201 13.85 13.62 14.13
C LEU A 201 13.39 13.35 15.58
N LYS A 202 13.46 14.37 16.44
CA LYS A 202 13.13 14.24 17.86
C LYS A 202 11.62 14.33 18.11
N SER A 203 11.00 13.20 18.44
CA SER A 203 9.54 13.06 18.62
C SER A 203 8.90 14.07 19.57
N PRO A 204 9.45 14.40 20.76
CA PRO A 204 8.82 15.38 21.65
C PRO A 204 8.77 16.79 21.04
N LEU A 205 9.82 17.18 20.30
CA LEU A 205 9.86 18.47 19.62
C LEU A 205 8.87 18.49 18.45
N ILE A 206 8.84 17.42 17.64
CA ILE A 206 7.88 17.30 16.53
C ILE A 206 6.45 17.33 17.06
N ARG A 207 6.16 16.60 18.15
CA ARG A 207 4.85 16.62 18.79
C ARG A 207 4.43 18.03 19.19
N HIS A 208 5.36 18.85 19.69
CA HIS A 208 5.09 20.25 20.03
C HIS A 208 4.75 21.12 18.81
N GLN A 209 5.31 20.81 17.63
CA GLN A 209 5.01 21.50 16.37
C GLN A 209 3.64 21.14 15.79
N LEU A 210 3.09 19.96 16.11
CA LEU A 210 1.78 19.51 15.64
C LEU A 210 0.66 20.13 16.51
N ARG A 211 0.10 21.25 16.05
CA ARG A 211 -0.84 22.07 16.83
C ARG A 211 -2.29 21.62 16.75
N GLY A 212 -2.61 20.65 15.90
CA GLY A 212 -3.97 20.25 15.55
C GLY A 212 -4.76 19.68 16.73
N LYS A 213 -6.10 19.71 16.65
CA LYS A 213 -6.98 19.01 17.60
C LYS A 213 -6.76 17.50 17.48
N PHE A 214 -6.68 17.01 16.25
CA PHE A 214 -6.26 15.66 15.89
C PHE A 214 -4.84 15.70 15.34
N VAL A 215 -4.07 14.66 15.62
CA VAL A 215 -2.68 14.52 15.18
C VAL A 215 -2.44 13.12 14.65
N GLY A 216 -1.52 12.97 13.69
CA GLY A 216 -0.99 11.67 13.31
C GLY A 216 0.15 11.79 12.32
N ALA A 217 0.88 10.68 12.12
CA ALA A 217 2.06 10.62 11.28
C ALA A 217 1.84 9.76 10.03
N GLN A 218 2.57 10.11 8.98
CA GLN A 218 2.65 9.42 7.71
C GLN A 218 4.11 9.21 7.32
N TYR A 219 4.47 7.99 6.95
CA TYR A 219 5.83 7.61 6.56
C TYR A 219 5.80 7.12 5.12
N TYR A 220 6.33 7.94 4.21
CA TYR A 220 6.40 7.68 2.78
C TYR A 220 7.80 7.21 2.40
N LEU A 221 8.20 6.09 3.02
CA LEU A 221 9.52 5.46 2.90
C LEU A 221 9.34 3.93 2.89
N TRP A 222 10.25 3.21 2.25
CA TRP A 222 10.24 1.75 2.20
C TRP A 222 11.34 1.15 3.09
N PRO A 223 10.98 0.45 4.19
CA PRO A 223 11.95 -0.24 5.02
C PRO A 223 12.56 -1.42 4.28
N ILE A 224 13.88 -1.49 4.24
CA ILE A 224 14.66 -2.59 3.67
C ILE A 224 15.55 -3.24 4.71
N GLY A 225 15.85 -4.51 4.45
CA GLY A 225 16.86 -5.28 5.18
C GLY A 225 18.25 -5.16 4.56
N PHE A 226 18.62 -4.00 4.02
CA PHE A 226 19.91 -3.77 3.36
C PHE A 226 20.49 -2.40 3.76
N ASP A 227 21.79 -2.21 3.52
CA ASP A 227 22.49 -0.94 3.71
C ASP A 227 21.76 0.23 3.01
N ASP A 228 21.81 1.38 3.66
CA ASP A 228 21.37 2.66 3.10
C ASP A 228 22.05 2.96 1.76
N GLY A 229 21.30 3.48 0.79
CA GLY A 229 21.88 3.85 -0.51
C GLY A 229 22.04 2.72 -1.50
N HIS A 230 21.20 1.67 -1.40
CA HIS A 230 20.75 1.00 -2.62
C HIS A 230 20.36 2.05 -3.66
N GLU A 231 20.60 1.77 -4.95
CA GLU A 231 20.47 2.69 -6.09
C GLU A 231 19.08 3.36 -6.24
N TYR A 232 18.14 3.06 -5.34
CA TYR A 232 16.74 3.43 -5.42
C TYR A 232 16.35 4.45 -4.34
N PRO A 233 15.88 5.64 -4.73
CA PRO A 233 15.37 6.64 -3.79
C PRO A 233 14.14 6.16 -3.01
N GLY A 234 14.02 6.57 -1.75
CA GLY A 234 12.88 6.27 -0.88
C GLY A 234 13.01 5.00 -0.03
N TYR A 235 14.03 4.18 -0.28
CA TYR A 235 14.38 3.04 0.56
C TYR A 235 15.24 3.48 1.75
N VAL A 236 14.94 2.92 2.93
CA VAL A 236 15.65 3.20 4.19
C VAL A 236 15.79 1.93 5.02
N GLU A 237 16.81 1.85 5.84
CA GLU A 237 17.02 0.77 6.80
C GLU A 237 15.82 0.61 7.73
N ARG A 238 15.31 -0.62 7.81
CA ARG A 238 14.12 -0.93 8.60
C ARG A 238 14.26 -0.53 10.07
N GLU A 239 15.41 -0.77 10.71
CA GLU A 239 15.53 -0.56 12.16
C GLU A 239 15.45 0.92 12.51
N GLU A 240 16.09 1.78 11.72
CA GLU A 240 16.02 3.24 11.88
C GLU A 240 14.60 3.77 11.68
N LEU A 241 13.90 3.28 10.65
CA LEU A 241 12.50 3.68 10.39
C LEU A 241 11.58 3.23 11.52
N PHE A 242 11.63 1.96 11.94
CA PHE A 242 10.74 1.47 13.00
C PHE A 242 11.07 2.08 14.36
N ALA A 243 12.34 2.37 14.66
CA ALA A 243 12.71 3.13 15.85
C ALA A 243 12.03 4.50 15.85
N LEU A 244 12.11 5.24 14.73
CA LEU A 244 11.45 6.54 14.59
C LEU A 244 9.92 6.44 14.76
N ILE A 245 9.27 5.49 14.07
CA ILE A 245 7.81 5.29 14.16
C ILE A 245 7.42 5.03 15.61
N MET A 246 8.09 4.10 16.28
CA MET A 246 7.84 3.78 17.68
C MET A 246 8.03 5.00 18.58
N TYR A 247 9.09 5.79 18.39
CA TYR A 247 9.31 7.00 19.21
C TYR A 247 8.23 8.07 18.98
N HIS A 248 7.68 8.20 17.78
CA HIS A 248 6.55 9.10 17.51
C HIS A 248 5.26 8.60 18.16
N GLU A 249 4.98 7.30 18.07
CA GLU A 249 3.84 6.67 18.73
C GLU A 249 3.93 6.82 20.27
N CYS A 250 5.11 6.60 20.87
CA CYS A 250 5.36 6.86 22.29
C CYS A 250 5.17 8.32 22.69
N ALA A 251 5.44 9.26 21.78
CA ALA A 251 5.20 10.70 21.99
C ALA A 251 3.74 11.12 21.77
N GLY A 252 2.84 10.15 21.56
CA GLY A 252 1.41 10.40 21.34
C GLY A 252 1.08 10.91 19.93
N VAL A 253 1.92 10.62 18.94
CA VAL A 253 1.63 10.86 17.51
C VAL A 253 1.31 9.52 16.86
N PRO A 254 0.03 9.16 16.67
CA PRO A 254 -0.33 7.86 16.11
C PRO A 254 0.04 7.78 14.62
N THR A 255 0.56 6.64 14.19
CA THR A 255 0.79 6.35 12.77
C THR A 255 -0.53 6.07 12.07
N ARG A 256 -0.81 6.83 11.00
CA ARG A 256 -2.01 6.67 10.15
C ARG A 256 -1.70 6.23 8.73
N PHE A 257 -0.44 6.35 8.32
CA PHE A 257 0.08 5.75 7.10
C PHE A 257 1.56 5.37 7.34
N PRO A 258 2.00 4.12 7.11
CA PRO A 258 1.22 2.94 6.75
C PRO A 258 0.39 2.47 7.97
N HIS A 259 0.52 1.22 8.42
CA HIS A 259 -0.06 0.81 9.70
C HIS A 259 0.78 1.31 10.89
N ASN A 260 0.25 1.15 12.10
CA ASN A 260 1.07 1.30 13.32
C ASN A 260 2.31 0.40 13.27
N SER A 261 3.34 0.77 14.03
CA SER A 261 4.66 0.13 14.01
C SER A 261 4.59 -1.40 14.09
N HIS A 262 3.72 -1.96 14.95
CA HIS A 262 3.58 -3.40 15.14
C HIS A 262 3.04 -4.10 13.87
N LEU A 263 1.86 -3.67 13.39
CA LEU A 263 1.25 -4.28 12.21
C LEU A 263 2.10 -4.06 10.95
N TYR A 264 2.68 -2.88 10.80
CA TYR A 264 3.53 -2.60 9.65
C TYR A 264 4.77 -3.50 9.65
N ARG A 265 5.41 -3.69 10.81
CA ARG A 265 6.54 -4.61 10.96
C ARG A 265 6.13 -6.04 10.63
N MET A 266 4.99 -6.49 11.14
CA MET A 266 4.49 -7.84 10.88
C MET A 266 4.26 -8.07 9.38
N PHE A 267 3.60 -7.16 8.67
CA PHE A 267 3.33 -7.31 7.24
C PHE A 267 4.59 -7.22 6.39
N ALA A 268 5.39 -6.15 6.54
CA ALA A 268 6.57 -5.92 5.71
C ALA A 268 7.69 -6.96 5.93
N SER A 269 7.82 -7.50 7.14
CA SER A 269 8.76 -8.58 7.44
C SER A 269 8.37 -9.94 6.86
N LYS A 270 7.07 -10.14 6.54
CA LYS A 270 6.46 -11.41 6.11
C LYS A 270 6.56 -12.53 7.15
N GLU A 271 6.95 -12.22 8.39
CA GLU A 271 7.17 -13.21 9.46
C GLU A 271 5.91 -13.98 9.84
N TRP A 272 4.75 -13.37 9.67
CA TRP A 272 3.46 -14.00 9.88
C TRP A 272 3.30 -15.31 9.10
N THR A 273 3.99 -15.46 7.95
CA THR A 273 3.90 -16.68 7.13
C THR A 273 4.42 -17.90 7.90
N ALA A 274 5.62 -17.82 8.47
CA ALA A 274 6.18 -18.90 9.29
C ALA A 274 5.39 -19.10 10.58
N ALA A 275 4.97 -18.00 11.22
CA ALA A 275 4.24 -18.06 12.50
C ALA A 275 2.84 -18.71 12.37
N GLN A 276 2.17 -18.50 11.24
CA GLN A 276 0.78 -18.92 11.04
C GLN A 276 0.64 -20.16 10.13
N CYS A 277 1.73 -20.70 9.58
CA CYS A 277 1.65 -21.83 8.65
C CYS A 277 1.11 -23.13 9.27
N LEU A 278 1.13 -23.30 10.60
CA LEU A 278 0.52 -24.45 11.25
C LEU A 278 -0.94 -24.20 11.69
N ASN A 279 -1.50 -23.01 11.44
CA ASN A 279 -2.91 -22.73 11.66
C ASN A 279 -3.74 -23.12 10.42
N PRO A 280 -4.51 -24.23 10.45
CA PRO A 280 -5.22 -24.76 9.28
C PRO A 280 -6.33 -23.82 8.82
N GLN A 281 -6.88 -23.03 9.75
CA GLN A 281 -8.00 -22.15 9.46
C GLN A 281 -7.57 -20.96 8.60
N LEU A 282 -6.28 -20.59 8.66
CA LEU A 282 -5.68 -19.51 7.89
C LEU A 282 -5.06 -19.97 6.57
N ARG A 283 -5.02 -21.29 6.31
CA ARG A 283 -4.56 -21.88 5.04
C ARG A 283 -3.28 -21.24 4.48
N THR A 284 -2.33 -20.98 5.36
CA THR A 284 -1.03 -20.41 5.01
C THR A 284 -0.10 -21.53 4.54
N PRO A 285 0.68 -21.37 3.46
CA PRO A 285 1.61 -22.39 3.02
C PRO A 285 2.67 -22.65 4.08
N LEU A 286 3.13 -23.90 4.20
CA LEU A 286 4.23 -24.28 5.09
C LEU A 286 5.47 -23.43 4.80
N THR A 287 5.99 -22.80 5.84
CA THR A 287 7.16 -21.92 5.74
C THR A 287 8.08 -22.15 6.91
N THR A 288 9.37 -22.28 6.65
CA THR A 288 10.43 -22.27 7.65
C THR A 288 11.39 -21.11 7.43
N LYS A 289 12.19 -20.76 8.44
CA LYS A 289 13.24 -19.75 8.38
C LYS A 289 14.60 -20.45 8.43
N VAL A 290 15.47 -20.19 7.46
CA VAL A 290 16.83 -20.74 7.38
C VAL A 290 17.83 -19.67 7.81
N PRO A 291 18.53 -19.84 8.95
CA PRO A 291 19.48 -18.84 9.43
C PRO A 291 20.60 -18.59 8.42
N ARG A 292 20.95 -17.32 8.18
CA ARG A 292 22.02 -16.95 7.26
C ARG A 292 23.37 -17.56 7.67
N ALA A 293 23.65 -17.65 8.97
CA ALA A 293 24.86 -18.29 9.48
C ALA A 293 24.97 -19.76 9.03
N LEU A 294 23.85 -20.49 8.95
CA LEU A 294 23.85 -21.87 8.47
C LEU A 294 24.13 -21.94 6.96
N ILE A 295 23.54 -21.03 6.18
CA ILE A 295 23.77 -20.93 4.72
C ILE A 295 25.26 -20.68 4.45
N ALA A 296 25.85 -19.68 5.12
CA ALA A 296 27.24 -19.30 4.93
C ALA A 296 28.24 -20.40 5.35
N GLN A 297 27.89 -21.21 6.35
CA GLN A 297 28.74 -22.31 6.82
C GLN A 297 28.65 -23.54 5.92
N ASN A 298 27.44 -23.94 5.53
CA ASN A 298 27.20 -25.12 4.71
C ASN A 298 25.82 -25.01 4.01
N PRO A 299 25.78 -24.50 2.77
CA PRO A 299 24.51 -24.24 2.09
C PRO A 299 23.78 -25.55 1.69
N GLU A 300 24.50 -26.63 1.43
CA GLU A 300 23.90 -27.97 1.17
C GLU A 300 23.14 -28.47 2.40
N ARG A 301 23.76 -28.39 3.58
CA ARG A 301 23.12 -28.74 4.86
C ARG A 301 21.95 -27.81 5.15
N ALA A 302 22.08 -26.51 4.85
CA ALA A 302 21.00 -25.55 5.02
C ALA A 302 19.76 -25.94 4.20
N ALA A 303 19.96 -26.29 2.93
CA ALA A 303 18.90 -26.77 2.04
C ALA A 303 18.28 -28.09 2.52
N ALA A 304 19.09 -29.06 2.93
CA ALA A 304 18.61 -30.33 3.48
C ALA A 304 17.75 -30.12 4.73
N GLN A 305 18.21 -29.30 5.68
CA GLN A 305 17.45 -29.00 6.90
C GLN A 305 16.14 -28.26 6.62
N ALA A 306 16.14 -27.34 5.64
CA ALA A 306 14.92 -26.66 5.22
C ALA A 306 13.90 -27.66 4.62
N TYR A 307 14.37 -28.57 3.78
CA TYR A 307 13.56 -29.62 3.16
C TYR A 307 12.96 -30.55 4.23
N ASP A 308 13.78 -31.02 5.17
CA ASP A 308 13.35 -31.86 6.29
C ASP A 308 12.32 -31.15 7.17
N ALA A 309 12.54 -29.87 7.49
CA ALA A 309 11.62 -29.08 8.30
C ALA A 309 10.24 -28.94 7.64
N LEU A 310 10.19 -28.65 6.33
CA LEU A 310 8.93 -28.57 5.59
C LEU A 310 8.18 -29.91 5.59
N ASN A 311 8.88 -31.03 5.37
CA ASN A 311 8.27 -32.35 5.38
C ASN A 311 7.82 -32.79 6.78
N ALA A 312 8.58 -32.46 7.83
CA ALA A 312 8.19 -32.70 9.21
C ALA A 312 6.93 -31.90 9.59
N MET A 313 6.84 -30.63 9.17
CA MET A 313 5.63 -29.83 9.39
C MET A 313 4.43 -30.35 8.61
N SER A 314 4.63 -30.83 7.38
CA SER A 314 3.58 -31.50 6.58
C SER A 314 3.05 -32.74 7.29
N GLN A 315 3.94 -33.57 7.83
CA GLN A 315 3.55 -34.72 8.66
C GLN A 315 2.79 -34.27 9.90
N ALA A 316 3.31 -33.27 10.65
CA ALA A 316 2.70 -32.77 11.87
C ALA A 316 1.26 -32.27 11.70
N ARG A 317 0.95 -31.59 10.58
CA ARG A 317 -0.44 -31.17 10.24
C ARG A 317 -1.43 -32.34 10.24
N THR A 318 -0.99 -33.52 9.80
CA THR A 318 -1.84 -34.70 9.67
C THR A 318 -1.81 -35.61 10.90
N SER A 319 -0.67 -35.73 11.57
CA SER A 319 -0.48 -36.72 12.65
C SER A 319 -0.63 -36.13 14.05
N ILE A 320 -0.08 -34.93 14.28
CA ILE A 320 -0.06 -34.27 15.60
C ILE A 320 -1.33 -33.44 15.76
N PHE A 321 -1.59 -32.54 14.82
CA PHE A 321 -2.73 -31.62 14.92
C PHE A 321 -4.03 -32.16 14.33
N GLN A 322 -3.94 -33.17 13.45
CA GLN A 322 -5.08 -33.93 12.89
C GLN A 322 -6.17 -33.03 12.30
N PHE A 323 -5.76 -32.07 11.48
CA PHE A 323 -6.69 -31.15 10.84
C PHE A 323 -7.54 -31.88 9.79
N PRO A 324 -8.88 -31.75 9.80
CA PRO A 324 -9.77 -32.46 8.87
C PRO A 324 -9.46 -32.20 7.39
N GLU A 325 -8.90 -31.03 7.08
CA GLU A 325 -8.52 -30.62 5.73
C GLU A 325 -7.27 -31.33 5.21
N TYR A 326 -6.48 -31.96 6.10
CA TYR A 326 -5.20 -32.57 5.77
C TYR A 326 -5.19 -34.04 6.20
N THR A 327 -5.64 -34.92 5.31
CA THR A 327 -5.75 -36.37 5.60
C THR A 327 -4.44 -37.14 5.38
N THR A 328 -3.58 -36.64 4.49
CA THR A 328 -2.36 -37.35 4.07
C THR A 328 -1.20 -36.38 4.01
N PRO A 329 -0.04 -36.68 4.65
CA PRO A 329 1.16 -35.87 4.49
C PRO A 329 1.54 -35.77 3.02
N LYS A 330 1.72 -34.55 2.52
CA LYS A 330 2.28 -34.30 1.20
C LYS A 330 3.79 -34.17 1.33
N MET A 331 4.54 -34.94 0.53
CA MET A 331 5.96 -34.71 0.39
C MET A 331 6.18 -33.39 -0.36
N ILE A 332 6.91 -32.48 0.27
CA ILE A 332 7.22 -31.16 -0.29
C ILE A 332 8.48 -31.29 -1.13
N THR A 333 8.34 -31.10 -2.44
CA THR A 333 9.43 -31.26 -3.42
C THR A 333 9.83 -29.96 -4.11
N GLN A 334 9.02 -28.91 -4.00
CA GLN A 334 9.25 -27.62 -4.64
C GLN A 334 8.66 -26.48 -3.81
N GLY A 335 9.12 -25.26 -4.06
CA GLY A 335 8.73 -24.08 -3.31
C GLY A 335 9.37 -22.79 -3.76
N VAL A 336 9.33 -21.80 -2.87
CA VAL A 336 10.05 -20.54 -3.03
C VAL A 336 10.96 -20.28 -1.83
N ALA A 337 12.12 -19.70 -2.11
CA ALA A 337 12.99 -19.06 -1.13
C ALA A 337 12.84 -17.54 -1.29
N LYS A 338 12.71 -16.80 -0.19
CA LYS A 338 12.53 -15.34 -0.24
C LYS A 338 13.07 -14.59 0.95
N LEU A 339 13.44 -13.33 0.74
CA LEU A 339 13.77 -12.42 1.83
C LEU A 339 12.51 -11.70 2.36
N GLY A 340 12.49 -11.50 3.68
CA GLY A 340 11.64 -10.48 4.30
C GLY A 340 12.17 -9.08 3.96
N TRP A 341 11.37 -8.04 4.20
CA TRP A 341 11.82 -6.64 4.00
C TRP A 341 12.34 -6.35 2.58
N SER A 342 11.78 -7.08 1.62
CA SER A 342 12.07 -6.95 0.19
C SER A 342 10.76 -6.72 -0.55
N TRP A 343 10.83 -5.82 -1.52
CA TRP A 343 9.70 -5.24 -2.23
C TRP A 343 9.64 -5.76 -3.67
N GLU A 344 8.45 -5.69 -4.27
CA GLU A 344 8.23 -5.98 -5.70
C GLU A 344 8.74 -7.37 -6.18
N ALA A 345 8.76 -8.35 -5.27
CA ALA A 345 9.23 -9.71 -5.53
C ALA A 345 10.70 -9.82 -6.01
N LEU A 346 11.53 -8.78 -5.79
CA LEU A 346 12.95 -8.76 -6.20
C LEU A 346 13.74 -9.95 -5.62
N ASP A 347 13.50 -10.26 -4.35
CA ASP A 347 14.24 -11.30 -3.62
C ASP A 347 13.41 -12.57 -3.42
N VAL A 348 12.82 -13.09 -4.50
CA VAL A 348 12.12 -14.36 -4.54
C VAL A 348 12.77 -15.28 -5.58
N ARG A 349 13.03 -16.54 -5.20
CA ARG A 349 13.59 -17.58 -6.06
C ARG A 349 12.77 -18.86 -5.95
N LYS A 350 12.35 -19.41 -7.07
CA LYS A 350 11.73 -20.74 -7.09
C LYS A 350 12.78 -21.84 -6.96
N TRP A 351 12.42 -22.92 -6.29
CA TRP A 351 13.22 -24.15 -6.21
C TRP A 351 12.36 -25.38 -6.49
N THR A 352 12.95 -26.40 -7.10
CA THR A 352 12.26 -27.62 -7.55
C THR A 352 12.91 -28.91 -7.05
N ASN A 353 14.03 -28.79 -6.34
CA ASN A 353 14.78 -29.86 -5.68
C ASN A 353 15.77 -29.24 -4.67
N GLN A 354 16.46 -30.07 -3.90
CA GLN A 354 17.40 -29.61 -2.87
C GLN A 354 18.59 -28.80 -3.44
N GLU A 355 19.12 -29.17 -4.61
CA GLU A 355 20.23 -28.45 -5.26
C GLU A 355 19.82 -27.03 -5.67
N SER A 356 18.68 -26.87 -6.33
CA SER A 356 18.13 -25.55 -6.67
C SER A 356 17.78 -24.72 -5.43
N LEU A 357 17.34 -25.35 -4.34
CA LEU A 357 17.13 -24.67 -3.06
C LEU A 357 18.46 -24.19 -2.46
N GLN A 358 19.51 -25.01 -2.50
CA GLN A 358 20.85 -24.60 -2.09
C GLN A 358 21.31 -23.36 -2.87
N ASN A 359 21.17 -23.37 -4.19
CA ASN A 359 21.56 -22.23 -5.04
C ASN A 359 20.73 -20.97 -4.70
N ALA A 360 19.42 -21.12 -4.49
CA ALA A 360 18.56 -20.02 -4.08
C ALA A 360 18.93 -19.45 -2.70
N LEU A 361 19.32 -20.30 -1.75
CA LEU A 361 19.77 -19.89 -0.42
C LEU A 361 21.09 -19.12 -0.49
N VAL A 362 22.04 -19.56 -1.33
CA VAL A 362 23.32 -18.85 -1.56
C VAL A 362 23.04 -17.50 -2.20
N ASP A 363 22.28 -17.46 -3.30
CA ASP A 363 21.97 -16.22 -4.03
C ASP A 363 21.31 -15.16 -3.13
N LEU A 364 20.36 -15.56 -2.28
CA LEU A 364 19.69 -14.64 -1.37
C LEU A 364 20.52 -14.33 -0.11
N GLY A 365 21.24 -15.32 0.42
CA GLY A 365 21.99 -15.22 1.67
C GLY A 365 23.33 -14.48 1.52
N GLU A 366 23.89 -14.42 0.33
CA GLU A 366 25.19 -13.78 0.07
C GLU A 366 25.08 -12.40 -0.60
N GLN A 367 23.86 -11.86 -0.76
CA GLN A 367 23.68 -10.53 -1.30
C GLN A 367 24.45 -9.47 -0.50
N GLN A 368 25.23 -8.66 -1.22
CA GLN A 368 26.03 -7.60 -0.63
C GLN A 368 25.12 -6.55 0.04
N GLY A 369 25.54 -6.09 1.22
CA GLY A 369 24.81 -5.09 2.00
C GLY A 369 23.54 -5.60 2.67
N SER A 370 23.15 -6.86 2.49
CA SER A 370 21.99 -7.42 3.19
C SER A 370 22.26 -7.57 4.69
N HIS A 371 21.31 -7.15 5.51
CA HIS A 371 21.21 -7.37 6.96
C HIS A 371 20.14 -8.42 7.32
N MET A 372 19.69 -9.21 6.34
CA MET A 372 18.74 -10.28 6.61
C MET A 372 19.37 -11.39 7.44
N GLU A 373 18.73 -11.73 8.55
CA GLU A 373 19.21 -12.76 9.49
C GLU A 373 18.90 -14.18 9.01
N TYR A 374 17.91 -14.32 8.13
CA TYR A 374 17.42 -15.59 7.63
C TYR A 374 16.74 -15.44 6.26
N VAL A 375 16.64 -16.55 5.53
CA VAL A 375 15.86 -16.69 4.31
C VAL A 375 14.60 -17.51 4.61
N PHE A 376 13.43 -17.08 4.15
CA PHE A 376 12.21 -17.89 4.23
C PHE A 376 12.23 -18.96 3.16
N VAL A 377 11.94 -20.21 3.52
CA VAL A 377 11.71 -21.31 2.57
C VAL A 377 10.28 -21.80 2.75
N GLN A 378 9.49 -21.69 1.69
CA GLN A 378 8.05 -21.92 1.69
C GLN A 378 7.67 -22.98 0.65
N GLU A 379 6.70 -23.85 0.96
CA GLU A 379 6.16 -24.83 0.01
C GLU A 379 5.52 -24.15 -1.22
N TRP A 380 5.58 -24.81 -2.38
CA TRP A 380 4.89 -24.34 -3.56
C TRP A 380 3.40 -24.66 -3.46
N VAL A 381 2.58 -23.61 -3.54
CA VAL A 381 1.13 -23.76 -3.77
C VAL A 381 0.88 -23.75 -5.26
N GLU A 382 0.20 -24.78 -5.75
CA GLU A 382 -0.28 -24.78 -7.12
C GLU A 382 -1.55 -23.93 -7.21
N PHE A 383 -1.57 -22.91 -8.07
CA PHE A 383 -2.72 -22.05 -8.30
C PHE A 383 -2.82 -21.70 -9.79
N ASP A 384 -4.01 -21.32 -10.24
CA ASP A 384 -4.27 -20.87 -11.61
C ASP A 384 -4.41 -19.35 -11.69
N VAL A 385 -4.83 -18.71 -10.59
CA VAL A 385 -4.95 -17.26 -10.47
C VAL A 385 -4.72 -16.80 -9.04
N GLU A 386 -4.13 -15.62 -8.89
CA GLU A 386 -4.08 -14.90 -7.62
C GLU A 386 -5.19 -13.84 -7.62
N ILE A 387 -6.01 -13.80 -6.57
CA ILE A 387 -7.06 -12.77 -6.41
C ILE A 387 -6.66 -11.85 -5.26
N ARG A 388 -6.39 -10.59 -5.58
CA ARG A 388 -5.95 -9.56 -4.65
C ARG A 388 -7.15 -8.76 -4.16
N ASN A 389 -7.51 -8.94 -2.90
CA ASN A 389 -8.74 -8.46 -2.29
C ASN A 389 -8.45 -7.28 -1.37
N TYR A 390 -9.11 -6.16 -1.60
CA TYR A 390 -8.88 -4.92 -0.87
C TYR A 390 -9.97 -4.71 0.19
N VAL A 391 -9.62 -4.88 1.47
CA VAL A 391 -10.55 -4.68 2.58
C VAL A 391 -10.28 -3.32 3.22
N VAL A 392 -11.32 -2.50 3.35
CA VAL A 392 -11.22 -1.11 3.82
C VAL A 392 -12.20 -0.91 4.97
N LEU A 393 -11.70 -0.38 6.09
CA LEU A 393 -12.45 -0.12 7.32
C LEU A 393 -13.26 -1.34 7.82
N PRO A 394 -12.63 -2.53 8.02
CA PRO A 394 -13.33 -3.70 8.53
C PRO A 394 -13.80 -3.48 9.97
N ASP A 395 -15.08 -3.75 10.23
CA ASP A 395 -15.68 -3.86 11.56
C ASP A 395 -16.18 -5.29 11.78
N LEU A 396 -15.51 -6.03 12.67
CA LEU A 396 -15.83 -7.43 12.97
C LEU A 396 -17.26 -7.62 13.52
N ARG A 397 -17.90 -6.56 14.03
CA ARG A 397 -19.30 -6.56 14.48
C ARG A 397 -20.29 -6.36 13.34
N ASN A 398 -19.81 -5.94 12.17
CA ASN A 398 -20.58 -5.74 10.95
C ASN A 398 -19.93 -6.57 9.82
N PRO A 399 -20.20 -7.89 9.75
CA PRO A 399 -19.55 -8.78 8.78
C PRO A 399 -19.57 -8.30 7.32
N PRO A 400 -20.64 -7.64 6.81
CA PRO A 400 -20.62 -7.03 5.48
C PRO A 400 -19.51 -6.00 5.24
N SER A 401 -19.03 -5.31 6.29
CA SER A 401 -17.90 -4.38 6.18
C SER A 401 -16.56 -5.08 5.98
N CYS A 402 -16.44 -6.35 6.38
CA CYS A 402 -15.24 -7.16 6.21
C CYS A 402 -15.07 -7.70 4.79
N LEU A 403 -16.09 -7.55 3.93
CA LEU A 403 -16.01 -7.96 2.53
C LEU A 403 -15.09 -7.02 1.73
N PRO A 404 -14.36 -7.55 0.73
CA PRO A 404 -13.53 -6.73 -0.14
C PRO A 404 -14.33 -5.63 -0.82
N LYS A 405 -13.79 -4.41 -0.85
CA LYS A 405 -14.33 -3.25 -1.58
C LYS A 405 -13.88 -3.23 -3.04
N GLY A 406 -12.76 -3.88 -3.33
CA GLY A 406 -12.25 -4.12 -4.67
C GLY A 406 -11.57 -5.48 -4.74
N ALA A 407 -11.45 -6.03 -5.94
CA ALA A 407 -10.66 -7.21 -6.21
C ALA A 407 -10.03 -7.14 -7.60
N VAL A 408 -8.76 -7.53 -7.71
CA VAL A 408 -8.04 -7.65 -8.98
C VAL A 408 -7.51 -9.07 -9.12
N CYS A 409 -7.76 -9.70 -10.27
CA CYS A 409 -7.22 -11.03 -10.55
C CYS A 409 -5.91 -10.90 -11.32
N THR A 410 -4.86 -11.58 -10.86
CA THR A 410 -3.52 -11.53 -11.44
C THR A 410 -3.01 -12.93 -11.76
N MET A 411 -2.28 -13.04 -12.88
CA MET A 411 -1.57 -14.27 -13.26
C MET A 411 -0.17 -13.88 -13.74
N PHE A 412 0.84 -14.58 -13.21
CA PHE A 412 2.23 -14.41 -13.63
C PHE A 412 2.37 -14.73 -15.11
N GLN A 413 3.07 -13.86 -15.86
CA GLN A 413 3.24 -14.05 -17.30
C GLN A 413 4.37 -15.01 -17.61
N GLU A 414 5.56 -14.78 -17.03
CA GLU A 414 6.74 -15.59 -17.31
C GLU A 414 7.59 -15.75 -16.04
N GLU A 415 8.16 -16.94 -15.89
CA GLU A 415 9.23 -17.19 -14.94
C GLU A 415 10.55 -16.82 -15.64
N THR A 416 11.35 -15.95 -15.04
CA THR A 416 12.66 -15.58 -15.62
C THR A 416 13.60 -16.79 -15.58
N GLN A 417 14.68 -16.75 -16.37
CA GLN A 417 15.69 -17.84 -16.37
C GLN A 417 16.26 -18.15 -14.98
N ASN A 418 16.23 -17.18 -14.06
CA ASN A 418 16.72 -17.31 -12.69
C ASN A 418 15.61 -17.67 -11.68
N GLY A 419 14.42 -18.07 -12.15
CA GLY A 419 13.29 -18.41 -11.28
C GLY A 419 12.63 -17.19 -10.60
N GLY A 420 12.84 -15.99 -11.15
CA GLY A 420 12.19 -14.77 -10.72
C GLY A 420 10.82 -14.60 -11.38
N PHE A 421 9.99 -13.75 -10.79
CA PHE A 421 8.63 -13.49 -11.28
C PHE A 421 8.52 -12.05 -11.73
N THR A 422 8.37 -11.82 -13.04
CA THR A 422 8.16 -10.48 -13.60
C THR A 422 6.90 -10.44 -14.44
N ASN A 423 6.22 -9.29 -14.40
CA ASN A 423 4.99 -9.00 -15.14
C ASN A 423 3.77 -9.86 -14.77
N PHE A 424 2.62 -9.20 -14.79
CA PHE A 424 1.34 -9.81 -14.44
C PHE A 424 0.32 -9.50 -15.52
N THR A 425 -0.39 -10.53 -15.97
CA THR A 425 -1.65 -10.30 -16.66
C THR A 425 -2.70 -9.99 -15.61
N ARG A 426 -3.49 -8.94 -15.86
CA ARG A 426 -4.56 -8.51 -14.96
C ARG A 426 -5.90 -8.76 -15.62
N PHE A 427 -6.85 -9.22 -14.84
CA PHE A 427 -8.21 -9.50 -15.29
C PHE A 427 -9.22 -8.87 -14.34
N GLY A 428 -10.33 -8.41 -14.92
CA GLY A 428 -11.55 -8.19 -14.15
C GLY A 428 -12.15 -9.53 -13.68
N ARG A 429 -13.14 -9.46 -12.77
CA ARG A 429 -13.82 -10.66 -12.24
C ARG A 429 -14.47 -11.50 -13.34
N GLU A 430 -15.18 -10.85 -14.27
CA GLU A 430 -15.88 -11.52 -15.37
C GLU A 430 -14.91 -12.24 -16.32
N GLU A 431 -13.81 -11.58 -16.68
CA GLU A 431 -12.77 -12.17 -17.51
C GLU A 431 -12.08 -13.33 -16.80
N CYS A 432 -11.79 -13.22 -15.50
CA CYS A 432 -11.24 -14.31 -14.71
C CYS A 432 -12.16 -15.53 -14.70
N ALA A 433 -13.47 -15.33 -14.47
CA ALA A 433 -14.47 -16.39 -14.50
C ALA A 433 -14.53 -17.08 -15.88
N ALA A 434 -14.50 -16.29 -16.97
CA ALA A 434 -14.53 -16.82 -18.33
C ALA A 434 -13.24 -17.57 -18.71
N ARG A 435 -12.06 -17.00 -18.42
CA ARG A 435 -10.77 -17.53 -18.89
C ARG A 435 -10.18 -18.59 -17.97
N ILE A 436 -10.12 -18.32 -16.67
CA ILE A 436 -9.45 -19.20 -15.70
C ILE A 436 -10.41 -20.29 -15.24
N PHE A 437 -11.63 -19.91 -14.87
CA PHE A 437 -12.67 -20.86 -14.43
C PHE A 437 -13.47 -21.46 -15.58
N LYS A 438 -13.14 -21.10 -16.84
CA LYS A 438 -13.75 -21.67 -18.06
C LYS A 438 -15.28 -21.56 -18.10
N GLY A 439 -15.83 -20.49 -17.51
CA GLY A 439 -17.28 -20.28 -17.39
C GLY A 439 -17.98 -21.10 -16.29
N ASP A 440 -17.24 -21.83 -15.45
CA ASP A 440 -17.78 -22.52 -14.28
C ASP A 440 -18.05 -21.51 -13.15
N ASN A 441 -19.22 -20.86 -13.24
CA ASN A 441 -19.64 -19.85 -12.26
C ASN A 441 -19.78 -20.44 -10.85
N ALA A 442 -20.18 -21.71 -10.70
CA ALA A 442 -20.28 -22.34 -9.39
C ALA A 442 -18.91 -22.47 -8.71
N ALA A 443 -17.86 -22.77 -9.48
CA ALA A 443 -16.49 -22.82 -8.95
C ALA A 443 -15.98 -21.43 -8.57
N PHE A 444 -16.32 -20.39 -9.34
CA PHE A 444 -15.96 -19.01 -9.02
C PHE A 444 -16.71 -18.47 -7.78
N ASP A 445 -17.98 -18.84 -7.61
CA ASP A 445 -18.75 -18.51 -6.42
C ASP A 445 -18.20 -19.23 -5.18
N SER A 446 -17.86 -20.52 -5.31
CA SER A 446 -17.17 -21.30 -4.28
C SER A 446 -15.83 -20.68 -3.88
N CYS A 447 -15.04 -20.23 -4.86
CA CYS A 447 -13.79 -19.47 -4.66
C CYS A 447 -14.06 -18.19 -3.84
N THR A 448 -15.00 -17.36 -4.28
CA THR A 448 -15.34 -16.09 -3.62
C THR A 448 -15.80 -16.32 -2.17
N ALA A 449 -16.62 -17.34 -1.92
CA ALA A 449 -17.08 -17.68 -0.58
C ALA A 449 -15.92 -18.10 0.34
N GLN A 450 -14.99 -18.92 -0.17
CA GLN A 450 -13.80 -19.33 0.58
C GLN A 450 -12.86 -18.16 0.90
N ILE A 451 -12.63 -17.27 -0.07
CA ILE A 451 -11.86 -16.03 0.11
C ILE A 451 -12.47 -15.20 1.24
N ASN A 452 -13.77 -14.93 1.18
CA ASN A 452 -14.44 -14.09 2.18
C ASN A 452 -14.36 -14.70 3.59
N ALA A 453 -14.54 -16.03 3.71
CA ALA A 453 -14.39 -16.72 4.98
C ALA A 453 -12.95 -16.65 5.51
N LEU A 454 -11.95 -16.73 4.63
CA LEU A 454 -10.54 -16.66 4.99
C LEU A 454 -10.12 -15.26 5.42
N ILE A 455 -10.58 -14.22 4.71
CA ILE A 455 -10.41 -12.82 5.09
C ILE A 455 -10.98 -12.58 6.49
N TYR A 456 -12.19 -13.04 6.75
CA TYR A 456 -12.82 -12.85 8.06
C TYR A 456 -12.00 -13.45 9.21
N LYS A 457 -11.46 -14.66 9.02
CA LYS A 457 -10.56 -15.31 9.99
C LYS A 457 -9.26 -14.54 10.18
N TRP A 458 -8.65 -14.06 9.09
CA TRP A 458 -7.45 -13.24 9.16
C TRP A 458 -7.69 -11.93 9.91
N LEU A 459 -8.82 -11.28 9.72
CA LEU A 459 -9.16 -10.06 10.45
C LEU A 459 -9.24 -10.32 11.96
N PHE A 460 -9.70 -11.49 12.41
CA PHE A 460 -9.59 -11.89 13.83
C PHE A 460 -8.15 -12.16 14.28
N ALA A 461 -7.33 -12.81 13.45
CA ALA A 461 -5.92 -13.02 13.78
C ALA A 461 -5.16 -11.69 13.89
N ILE A 462 -5.36 -10.77 12.95
CA ILE A 462 -4.81 -9.40 12.98
C ILE A 462 -5.33 -8.65 14.21
N ARG A 463 -6.57 -8.89 14.63
CA ARG A 463 -7.15 -8.29 15.83
C ARG A 463 -6.45 -8.76 17.12
N ALA A 464 -5.90 -9.97 17.13
CA ALA A 464 -5.10 -10.46 18.25
C ALA A 464 -3.73 -9.76 18.32
N GLU A 465 -3.17 -9.40 17.17
CA GLU A 465 -1.91 -8.66 17.05
C GLU A 465 -2.08 -7.18 17.37
N CYS A 466 -3.23 -6.58 17.04
CA CYS A 466 -3.49 -5.18 17.31
C CYS A 466 -4.94 -4.89 17.72
N ALA A 467 -5.07 -4.18 18.84
CA ALA A 467 -6.34 -3.70 19.37
C ALA A 467 -6.93 -2.50 18.61
N GLU A 468 -6.29 -2.02 17.54
CA GLU A 468 -6.90 -1.11 16.56
C GLU A 468 -7.16 -1.89 15.26
N PRO A 469 -8.39 -1.87 14.68
CA PRO A 469 -8.62 -2.52 13.41
C PRO A 469 -7.78 -1.83 12.32
N PRO A 470 -7.21 -2.58 11.37
CA PRO A 470 -6.45 -1.97 10.29
C PRO A 470 -7.38 -1.11 9.42
N VAL A 471 -6.94 0.09 9.03
CA VAL A 471 -7.68 0.97 8.12
C VAL A 471 -7.92 0.30 6.77
N PHE A 472 -6.93 -0.46 6.32
CA PHE A 472 -6.90 -1.17 5.05
C PHE A 472 -5.99 -2.38 5.17
N VAL A 473 -6.31 -3.48 4.50
CA VAL A 473 -5.39 -4.59 4.25
C VAL A 473 -5.67 -5.15 2.85
N ARG A 474 -4.61 -5.47 2.11
CA ARG A 474 -4.74 -6.27 0.88
C ARG A 474 -4.49 -7.74 1.21
N PHE A 475 -5.40 -8.61 0.78
CA PHE A 475 -5.29 -10.05 0.92
C PHE A 475 -5.13 -10.69 -0.46
N ASP A 476 -3.95 -11.23 -0.73
CA ASP A 476 -3.66 -11.91 -1.99
C ASP A 476 -3.92 -13.41 -1.78
N MET A 477 -4.89 -13.95 -2.51
CA MET A 477 -5.39 -15.31 -2.35
C MET A 477 -5.03 -16.16 -3.56
N LEU A 478 -4.34 -17.28 -3.32
CA LEU A 478 -3.93 -18.22 -4.36
C LEU A 478 -5.10 -19.19 -4.62
N CYS A 479 -5.63 -19.17 -5.84
CA CYS A 479 -6.86 -19.88 -6.20
C CYS A 479 -6.56 -20.94 -7.27
N LYS A 480 -6.94 -22.18 -7.01
CA LYS A 480 -6.83 -23.32 -7.94
C LYS A 480 -8.21 -23.78 -8.38
N TYR A 481 -8.46 -23.76 -9.68
CA TYR A 481 -9.69 -24.29 -10.27
C TYR A 481 -9.60 -25.81 -10.38
N ARG A 482 -10.60 -26.53 -9.85
CA ARG A 482 -10.65 -28.00 -9.85
C ARG A 482 -11.76 -28.58 -10.74
N GLY A 483 -12.60 -27.73 -11.33
CA GLY A 483 -13.76 -28.15 -12.11
C GLY A 483 -14.98 -28.53 -11.27
N ASN A 484 -16.11 -28.72 -11.94
CA ASN A 484 -17.36 -29.21 -11.36
C ASN A 484 -17.86 -28.40 -10.15
N GLY A 485 -17.78 -27.08 -10.24
CA GLY A 485 -18.19 -26.19 -9.15
C GLY A 485 -17.20 -26.09 -7.98
N VAL A 486 -15.99 -26.66 -8.12
CA VAL A 486 -14.99 -26.73 -7.04
C VAL A 486 -13.78 -25.84 -7.32
N CYS A 487 -13.37 -25.11 -6.30
CA CYS A 487 -12.14 -24.33 -6.23
C CYS A 487 -11.46 -24.55 -4.89
N GLU A 488 -10.13 -24.42 -4.85
CA GLU A 488 -9.31 -24.44 -3.64
C GLU A 488 -8.64 -23.08 -3.47
N VAL A 489 -8.69 -22.54 -2.25
CA VAL A 489 -8.15 -21.21 -1.92
C VAL A 489 -7.16 -21.33 -0.77
N MET A 490 -5.97 -20.75 -0.95
CA MET A 490 -4.93 -20.58 0.07
C MET A 490 -4.56 -19.11 0.25
N THR A 491 -4.04 -18.76 1.43
CA THR A 491 -3.48 -17.42 1.67
C THR A 491 -2.14 -17.30 0.94
N GLY A 492 -1.98 -16.28 0.10
CA GLY A 492 -0.71 -15.95 -0.54
C GLY A 492 0.06 -14.90 0.25
N GLU A 493 -0.45 -13.67 0.23
CA GLU A 493 0.18 -12.49 0.84
C GLU A 493 -0.81 -11.65 1.65
N LEU A 494 -0.33 -11.05 2.73
CA LEU A 494 -0.99 -9.97 3.46
C LEU A 494 -0.14 -8.73 3.30
N THR A 495 -0.67 -7.70 2.67
CA THR A 495 0.07 -6.46 2.39
C THR A 495 -0.42 -5.33 3.29
N GLU A 496 0.53 -4.53 3.74
CA GLU A 496 0.29 -3.35 4.56
C GLU A 496 -0.51 -2.24 3.85
N LEU A 497 -0.84 -1.21 4.62
CA LEU A 497 -1.39 0.05 4.13
C LEU A 497 -0.29 0.79 3.37
N GLY A 498 -0.44 0.87 2.06
CA GLY A 498 0.64 1.23 1.15
C GLY A 498 0.96 0.14 0.13
N GLY A 499 0.28 -1.02 0.20
CA GLY A 499 0.30 -2.00 -0.87
C GLY A 499 -0.22 -1.46 -2.20
N CYS A 500 0.38 -1.93 -3.29
CA CYS A 500 0.02 -1.56 -4.65
C CYS A 500 -1.46 -1.86 -5.00
N PHE A 501 -2.14 -0.89 -5.64
CA PHE A 501 -3.54 -1.00 -6.06
C PHE A 501 -3.76 -1.75 -7.38
N LEU A 502 -2.72 -2.01 -8.17
CA LEU A 502 -2.72 -2.92 -9.33
C LEU A 502 -3.85 -2.66 -10.33
N GLY A 503 -4.19 -1.39 -10.53
CA GLY A 503 -5.25 -0.97 -11.44
C GLY A 503 -6.65 -0.93 -10.84
N TRP A 504 -6.83 -1.09 -9.53
CA TRP A 504 -8.09 -0.74 -8.86
C TRP A 504 -8.28 0.79 -8.89
N GLN A 505 -9.00 1.28 -9.90
CA GLN A 505 -9.10 2.70 -10.25
C GLN A 505 -9.69 3.56 -9.14
N GLU A 506 -10.73 3.08 -8.45
CA GLU A 506 -11.40 3.80 -7.35
C GLU A 506 -10.69 3.60 -6.00
N GLY A 507 -9.76 2.63 -5.93
CA GLY A 507 -9.04 2.24 -4.73
C GLY A 507 -8.38 3.40 -3.99
N PRO A 508 -7.56 4.24 -4.66
CA PRO A 508 -6.92 5.40 -4.05
C PRO A 508 -7.90 6.29 -3.30
N GLN A 509 -9.01 6.68 -3.92
CA GLN A 509 -9.98 7.58 -3.29
C GLN A 509 -10.63 6.94 -2.07
N ILE A 510 -11.03 5.67 -2.18
CA ILE A 510 -11.66 4.91 -1.08
C ILE A 510 -10.69 4.78 0.10
N VAL A 511 -9.44 4.42 -0.16
CA VAL A 511 -8.42 4.21 0.88
C VAL A 511 -7.95 5.54 1.48
N PHE A 512 -7.76 6.59 0.69
CA PHE A 512 -7.39 7.91 1.22
C PHE A 512 -8.46 8.46 2.16
N ASN A 513 -9.75 8.30 1.83
CA ASN A 513 -10.84 8.66 2.72
C ASN A 513 -10.80 7.87 4.03
N ALA A 514 -10.53 6.56 3.95
CA ALA A 514 -10.39 5.72 5.13
C ALA A 514 -9.21 6.15 6.03
N ILE A 515 -8.06 6.51 5.43
CA ILE A 515 -6.92 7.06 6.15
C ILE A 515 -7.30 8.38 6.81
N ILE A 516 -8.01 9.29 6.11
CA ILE A 516 -8.44 10.57 6.68
C ILE A 516 -9.40 10.36 7.86
N ASP A 517 -10.39 9.48 7.72
CA ASP A 517 -11.33 9.15 8.80
C ASP A 517 -10.64 8.53 10.03
N SER A 518 -9.52 7.83 9.83
CA SER A 518 -8.73 7.25 10.93
C SER A 518 -8.14 8.31 11.87
N TYR A 519 -7.83 9.51 11.39
CA TYR A 519 -7.35 10.60 12.24
C TYR A 519 -8.40 11.08 13.24
N PHE A 520 -9.68 10.98 12.87
CA PHE A 520 -10.79 11.50 13.67
C PHE A 520 -11.38 10.46 14.63
N GLY A 521 -10.77 9.28 14.74
CA GLY A 521 -11.27 8.19 15.59
C GLY A 521 -12.61 7.62 15.13
N ARG A 522 -13.04 7.91 13.90
CA ARG A 522 -14.32 7.46 13.35
C ARG A 522 -14.38 5.96 13.09
N LEU A 523 -13.23 5.28 13.14
CA LEU A 523 -13.10 3.83 13.09
C LEU A 523 -13.89 3.10 14.19
N SER A 524 -14.20 3.78 15.31
CA SER A 524 -14.96 3.20 16.43
C SER A 524 -16.36 3.80 16.61
N ALA A 525 -16.66 4.95 15.98
CA ALA A 525 -17.78 5.81 16.37
C ALA A 525 -19.13 5.44 15.74
N SER A 526 -19.17 4.56 14.73
CA SER A 526 -20.42 3.91 14.31
C SER A 526 -20.96 2.90 15.34
N CYS A 527 -20.29 2.74 16.50
CA CYS A 527 -20.52 1.61 17.40
C CYS A 527 -20.60 1.92 18.89
N LEU A 528 -21.13 3.09 19.26
CA LEU A 528 -21.97 3.14 20.44
C LEU A 528 -23.38 3.43 19.94
N PRO A 529 -24.36 2.51 20.11
CA PRO A 529 -25.73 2.98 20.07
C PRO A 529 -25.77 4.14 21.05
N GLN A 530 -26.24 5.31 20.60
CA GLN A 530 -26.63 6.35 21.52
C GLN A 530 -27.62 5.67 22.46
N LEU A 531 -27.15 5.33 23.67
CA LEU A 531 -28.00 5.06 24.81
C LEU A 531 -28.65 6.41 25.12
N ASN A 532 -29.59 6.80 24.24
CA ASN A 532 -30.59 7.77 24.55
C ASN A 532 -31.36 7.16 25.71
N GLY A 533 -30.97 7.57 26.92
CA GLY A 533 -31.77 7.42 28.12
C GLY A 533 -33.10 8.12 27.92
N LYS A 534 -34.02 7.45 27.20
CA LYS A 534 -35.44 7.69 27.37
C LYS A 534 -35.90 6.77 28.49
N ASN A 535 -35.93 7.35 29.69
CA ASN A 535 -36.86 6.92 30.72
C ASN A 535 -38.25 6.79 30.09
N GLY A 536 -38.87 5.62 30.21
CA GLY A 536 -40.30 5.45 29.91
C GLY A 536 -40.71 4.07 29.42
N GLY A 537 -41.06 3.20 30.37
CA GLY A 537 -42.32 2.46 30.36
C GLY A 537 -42.59 1.39 29.28
N ALA A 538 -42.78 0.17 29.81
CA ALA A 538 -43.62 -0.92 29.30
C ALA A 538 -43.12 -1.81 28.14
N ASN A 539 -43.02 -3.11 28.50
CA ASN A 539 -43.04 -4.28 27.62
C ASN A 539 -44.12 -4.17 26.52
N PRO A 540 -43.89 -4.75 25.32
CA PRO A 540 -44.32 -6.13 25.13
C PRO A 540 -43.36 -7.03 24.35
N VAL A 541 -43.53 -8.32 24.63
CA VAL A 541 -43.01 -9.50 23.95
C VAL A 541 -43.43 -9.50 22.48
N ALA A 542 -42.48 -9.70 21.56
CA ALA A 542 -42.75 -10.15 20.20
C ALA A 542 -41.58 -10.98 19.65
N THR A 543 -41.90 -12.24 19.39
CA THR A 543 -41.13 -13.26 18.69
C THR A 543 -41.08 -12.98 17.19
N GLY A 544 -39.89 -12.98 16.58
CA GLY A 544 -39.66 -12.88 15.13
C GLY A 544 -38.24 -13.32 14.75
N PRO A 545 -38.01 -13.87 13.54
CA PRO A 545 -37.13 -15.00 13.33
C PRO A 545 -35.64 -14.65 13.29
N GLY A 546 -34.84 -15.45 13.99
CA GLY A 546 -33.40 -15.39 13.97
C GLY A 546 -32.82 -15.82 12.61
N ILE A 547 -31.91 -14.99 12.11
CA ILE A 547 -31.00 -15.35 11.03
C ILE A 547 -30.08 -16.45 11.58
N SER A 548 -30.27 -17.67 11.06
CA SER A 548 -29.49 -18.84 11.46
C SER A 548 -28.11 -18.81 10.80
N MET A 549 -27.06 -18.72 11.62
CA MET A 549 -25.68 -19.03 11.24
C MET A 549 -25.34 -20.51 11.48
N ASN A 550 -26.29 -21.42 11.26
CA ASN A 550 -26.02 -22.86 11.24
C ASN A 550 -25.69 -23.32 9.83
N GLY A 551 -24.47 -23.01 9.40
CA GLY A 551 -23.88 -23.47 8.16
C GLY A 551 -22.49 -24.07 8.36
N LEU A 552 -22.22 -24.65 9.53
CA LEU A 552 -20.98 -25.37 9.82
C LEU A 552 -21.31 -26.60 10.68
N VAL A 553 -21.04 -27.78 10.10
CA VAL A 553 -20.99 -29.13 10.71
C VAL A 553 -22.33 -29.85 10.90
N SER A 554 -22.66 -30.71 9.92
CA SER A 554 -23.36 -32.00 10.14
C SER A 554 -23.34 -32.83 8.85
N THR A 555 -22.39 -33.77 8.73
CA THR A 555 -22.47 -34.86 7.75
C THR A 555 -22.72 -36.17 8.48
N GLN A 556 -24.00 -36.52 8.65
CA GLN A 556 -24.41 -37.91 8.81
C GLN A 556 -24.47 -38.54 7.41
N GLY A 557 -23.73 -39.61 7.18
CA GLY A 557 -23.80 -40.40 5.96
C GLY A 557 -25.04 -41.31 5.92
N PRO A 558 -25.36 -41.85 4.73
CA PRO A 558 -26.01 -43.15 4.67
C PRO A 558 -25.26 -44.15 3.79
N THR A 559 -25.38 -45.39 4.23
CA THR A 559 -24.84 -46.64 3.70
C THR A 559 -25.49 -47.12 2.40
N ASN A 560 -24.66 -47.75 1.56
CA ASN A 560 -24.88 -48.92 0.68
C ASN A 560 -26.07 -48.97 -0.29
N LYS A 561 -25.78 -49.19 -1.59
CA LYS A 561 -25.93 -50.50 -2.27
C LYS A 561 -25.42 -50.49 -3.72
N VAL A 562 -24.82 -51.62 -4.10
CA VAL A 562 -24.24 -51.98 -5.41
C VAL A 562 -25.27 -52.74 -6.26
N ALA A 563 -25.31 -52.50 -7.58
CA ALA A 563 -25.52 -53.50 -8.65
C ALA A 563 -25.21 -52.91 -10.05
N PRO A 564 -24.82 -53.73 -11.06
CA PRO A 564 -23.99 -53.30 -12.21
C PRO A 564 -24.75 -53.40 -13.59
N PRO A 565 -24.10 -53.43 -14.78
CA PRO A 565 -24.21 -52.43 -15.84
C PRO A 565 -25.03 -52.89 -17.08
N PRO A 566 -25.23 -52.00 -18.07
CA PRO A 566 -24.80 -52.32 -19.44
C PRO A 566 -24.18 -51.07 -20.12
N GLY A 567 -23.12 -51.17 -20.92
CA GLY A 567 -23.15 -51.72 -22.27
C GLY A 567 -22.22 -50.84 -23.13
N GLU A 568 -21.28 -51.47 -23.83
CA GLU A 568 -20.36 -50.86 -24.78
C GLU A 568 -21.10 -50.23 -25.97
N GLN A 569 -20.61 -49.07 -26.46
CA GLN A 569 -20.68 -48.73 -27.89
C GLN A 569 -19.65 -47.64 -28.28
N ASN A 570 -18.62 -48.11 -28.97
CA ASN A 570 -17.90 -47.57 -30.13
C ASN A 570 -17.78 -46.04 -30.41
N ASN A 571 -16.51 -45.65 -30.58
CA ASN A 571 -15.92 -44.86 -31.68
C ASN A 571 -16.58 -43.56 -32.16
N GLN A 572 -15.86 -42.44 -32.04
CA GLN A 572 -15.28 -41.73 -33.20
C GLN A 572 -14.40 -40.54 -32.77
N LYS A 573 -13.17 -40.48 -33.32
CA LYS A 573 -12.22 -39.37 -33.25
C LYS A 573 -12.69 -38.22 -34.15
N PRO A 574 -12.66 -36.95 -33.71
CA PRO A 574 -12.69 -35.81 -34.62
C PRO A 574 -11.27 -35.46 -35.15
N PRO A 575 -11.15 -34.99 -36.40
CA PRO A 575 -9.89 -34.64 -37.04
C PRO A 575 -9.33 -33.26 -36.59
N PRO A 576 -8.04 -32.98 -36.82
CA PRO A 576 -7.44 -31.69 -36.47
C PRO A 576 -7.85 -30.60 -37.46
N PRO A 577 -8.04 -29.34 -37.01
CA PRO A 577 -8.30 -28.23 -37.91
C PRO A 577 -7.04 -27.80 -38.67
N GLN A 578 -7.26 -27.54 -39.95
CA GLN A 578 -6.30 -27.14 -40.98
C GLN A 578 -5.80 -25.72 -40.74
N GLN A 579 -4.50 -25.52 -41.01
CA GLN A 579 -3.85 -24.21 -41.11
C GLN A 579 -4.39 -23.47 -42.35
N GLN A 580 -4.95 -22.28 -42.14
CA GLN A 580 -5.15 -21.30 -43.21
C GLN A 580 -3.94 -20.38 -43.26
N GLN A 581 -3.23 -20.45 -44.39
CA GLN A 581 -2.33 -19.40 -44.86
C GLN A 581 -3.17 -18.18 -45.23
N ASN A 582 -2.75 -16.99 -44.77
CA ASN A 582 -3.06 -15.75 -45.45
C ASN A 582 -1.81 -14.87 -45.46
N GLU A 583 -1.41 -14.51 -46.67
CA GLU A 583 -0.42 -13.51 -47.02
C GLU A 583 -0.93 -12.11 -46.63
N THR A 584 -0.06 -11.20 -46.18
CA THR A 584 0.32 -9.97 -46.91
C THR A 584 1.03 -8.94 -45.99
N ASN A 585 2.24 -8.58 -46.44
CA ASN A 585 2.96 -7.31 -46.38
C ASN A 585 2.60 -6.22 -45.34
N GLY A 586 3.63 -5.74 -44.64
CA GLY A 586 3.60 -4.48 -43.92
C GLY A 586 4.93 -4.13 -43.25
N THR A 587 5.99 -3.95 -44.03
CA THR A 587 7.31 -3.49 -43.56
C THR A 587 7.25 -2.00 -43.20
N VAL A 588 7.53 -1.64 -41.94
CA VAL A 588 7.82 -0.26 -41.50
C VAL A 588 9.08 -0.32 -40.61
N PRO A 589 10.08 0.56 -40.81
CA PRO A 589 11.44 0.36 -40.28
C PRO A 589 11.57 0.77 -38.80
N GLN A 590 12.30 -0.05 -38.04
CA GLN A 590 12.79 0.28 -36.71
C GLN A 590 13.92 1.32 -36.80
N ASN A 591 13.72 2.46 -36.15
CA ASN A 591 14.77 3.43 -35.87
C ASN A 591 15.68 2.87 -34.76
N ASN A 592 16.93 2.58 -35.13
CA ASN A 592 18.02 2.33 -34.20
C ASN A 592 18.39 3.62 -33.46
N VAL A 593 18.19 3.65 -32.15
CA VAL A 593 18.82 4.61 -31.25
C VAL A 593 20.00 3.90 -30.57
N PRO A 594 21.25 4.33 -30.75
CA PRO A 594 22.39 3.70 -30.10
C PRO A 594 22.50 4.12 -28.64
N SER A 595 22.72 3.12 -27.78
CA SER A 595 23.10 3.28 -26.37
C SER A 595 24.41 4.10 -26.23
N PRO A 596 24.53 4.97 -25.23
CA PRO A 596 25.74 5.74 -25.01
C PRO A 596 26.86 4.84 -24.46
N GLN A 597 27.98 4.85 -25.19
CA GLN A 597 29.25 4.26 -24.76
C GLN A 597 29.78 4.99 -23.53
N ALA A 598 30.05 4.22 -22.48
CA ALA A 598 30.80 4.67 -21.32
C ALA A 598 32.27 4.87 -21.71
N ASN A 599 32.70 6.12 -21.87
CA ASN A 599 34.10 6.48 -21.96
C ASN A 599 34.69 6.52 -20.54
N GLY A 600 35.51 5.52 -20.23
CA GLY A 600 36.48 5.60 -19.16
C GLY A 600 37.62 6.53 -19.54
N ASN A 601 37.99 7.42 -18.62
CA ASN A 601 39.34 7.95 -18.44
C ASN A 601 39.37 8.87 -17.21
N HIS A 602 40.06 8.44 -16.16
CA HIS A 602 40.94 9.26 -15.31
C HIS A 602 41.58 8.29 -14.30
N ALA A 603 42.80 7.83 -14.56
CA ALA A 603 44.06 8.52 -14.28
C ALA A 603 44.26 8.72 -12.77
N SER A 604 44.75 7.65 -12.15
CA SER A 604 45.41 7.61 -10.85
C SER A 604 46.70 8.43 -10.86
N GLN A 605 46.89 9.27 -9.83
CA GLN A 605 48.18 9.44 -9.17
C GLN A 605 48.01 9.82 -7.69
N PRO A 606 48.95 9.41 -6.82
CA PRO A 606 48.85 9.52 -5.37
C PRO A 606 49.60 10.76 -4.85
N HIS A 607 49.32 11.21 -3.63
CA HIS A 607 50.36 11.69 -2.70
C HIS A 607 49.82 11.88 -1.27
N GLN A 608 50.60 11.29 -0.35
CA GLN A 608 50.89 11.66 1.05
C GLN A 608 49.75 11.72 2.08
#